data_AF-A0A958LDL0-F1
#
_entry.id   AF-A0A958LDL0-F1
#
_cell.length_a   1.000
_cell.length_b   1.000
_cell.length_c   1.000
_cell.angle_alpha   90.00
_cell.angle_beta   90.00
_cell.angle_gamma   90.00
#
_symmetry.space_group_name_H-M   'P 1'
#
loop_
_entity.id
_entity.type
_entity.pdbx_description
1 polymer ?
#
loop_
_entity_poly.entity_id
_entity_poly.type
_entity_poly.pdbx_seq_one_letter_code
_entity_poly.pdbx_strand_id
1 'polypeptide(L)' 'MSEESVRDAFRRWGYLQAQLDYLGRIPDFAHEELQTAMDGPTAERYREIYCSTIGVEFMHIP' A
#
# COMPACT_ATOMS: atom_id res chain seq x y z
N MET A 1 13.67 -7.60 2.17
CA MET A 1 12.93 -7.96 0.94
C MET A 1 13.67 -7.40 -0.27
N SER A 2 13.50 -7.96 -1.48
CA SER A 2 13.99 -7.30 -2.69
C SER A 2 13.10 -6.11 -3.05
N GLU A 3 13.61 -5.16 -3.83
CA GLU A 3 12.82 -4.01 -4.32
C GLU A 3 11.57 -4.44 -5.09
N GLU A 4 11.66 -5.50 -5.89
CA GLU A 4 10.54 -6.08 -6.61
C GLU A 4 9.45 -6.63 -5.67
N SER A 5 9.84 -7.34 -4.61
CA SER A 5 8.86 -7.84 -3.63
C SER A 5 8.18 -6.70 -2.87
N VAL A 6 8.91 -5.63 -2.55
CA VAL A 6 8.34 -4.42 -1.92
C VAL A 6 7.33 -3.78 -2.88
N ARG A 7 7.73 -3.55 -4.14
CA ARG A 7 6.85 -3.00 -5.17
C ARG A 7 5.55 -3.80 -5.31
N ASP A 8 5.66 -5.11 -5.41
CA ASP A 8 4.50 -5.97 -5.65
C ASP A 8 3.57 -6.03 -4.43
N ALA A 9 4.11 -5.99 -3.20
CA ALA A 9 3.31 -5.85 -1.98
C ALA A 9 2.48 -4.56 -2.00
N PHE A 10 3.09 -3.41 -2.34
CA PHE A 10 2.36 -2.14 -2.44
C PHE A 10 1.36 -2.10 -3.60
N ARG A 11 1.67 -2.70 -4.75
CA ARG A 11 0.71 -2.80 -5.88
C ARG A 11 -0.53 -3.63 -5.54
N ARG A 12 -0.36 -4.67 -4.71
CA ARG A 12 -1.42 -5.60 -4.36
C ARG A 12 -2.26 -5.10 -3.19
N TRP A 13 -1.62 -4.50 -2.19
CA TRP A 13 -2.24 -4.19 -0.90
C TRP A 13 -2.25 -2.72 -0.54
N GLY A 14 -1.53 -1.85 -1.25
CA GLY A 14 -1.36 -0.44 -0.87
C GLY A 14 -2.68 0.33 -0.74
N TYR A 15 -3.69 -0.04 -1.54
CA TYR A 15 -5.02 0.57 -1.46
C TYR A 15 -5.70 0.40 -0.08
N LEU A 16 -5.31 -0.60 0.71
CA LEU A 16 -5.82 -0.85 2.06
C LEU A 16 -5.35 0.20 3.08
N GLN A 17 -4.28 0.94 2.75
CA GLN A 17 -3.74 2.05 3.54
C GLN A 17 -3.95 3.41 2.85
N ALA A 18 -4.75 3.48 1.80
CA ALA A 18 -5.07 4.73 1.13
C ALA A 18 -5.97 5.61 2.01
N GLN A 19 -5.74 6.93 1.97
CA GLN A 19 -6.49 7.94 2.72
C GLN A 19 -7.86 8.22 2.06
N LEU A 20 -8.71 7.20 2.03
CA LEU A 20 -10.03 7.27 1.39
C LEU A 20 -11.10 7.83 2.33
N ASP A 21 -10.96 7.61 3.64
CA ASP A 21 -11.91 8.08 4.64
C ASP A 21 -11.48 9.39 5.29
N TYR A 22 -11.89 10.50 4.68
CA TYR A 22 -11.66 11.85 5.22
C TYR A 22 -12.35 12.14 6.55
N LEU A 23 -13.30 11.28 6.97
CA LEU A 23 -14.06 11.46 8.21
C LEU A 23 -13.50 10.61 9.35
N GLY A 24 -12.50 9.75 9.08
CA GLY A 24 -11.77 8.98 10.09
C GLY A 24 -12.63 7.95 10.85
N ARG A 25 -13.57 7.33 10.16
CA ARG A 25 -14.51 6.33 10.70
C ARG A 25 -14.03 4.89 10.48
N ILE A 26 -13.26 4.66 9.43
CA ILE A 26 -12.73 3.35 9.03
C ILE A 26 -11.29 3.26 9.56
N PRO A 27 -10.95 2.23 10.35
CA PRO A 27 -9.58 2.03 10.80
C PRO A 27 -8.70 1.58 9.64
N ASP A 28 -7.44 2.03 9.65
CA ASP A 28 -6.43 1.59 8.69
C ASP A 28 -6.26 0.07 8.76
N PHE A 29 -6.29 -0.59 7.60
CA PHE A 29 -6.05 -2.02 7.52
C PHE A 29 -4.58 -2.29 7.18
N ALA A 30 -3.85 -2.87 8.15
CA ALA A 30 -2.45 -3.23 8.00
C ALA A 30 -2.30 -4.69 7.57
N HIS A 31 -2.05 -4.92 6.27
CA HIS A 31 -1.72 -6.26 5.76
C HIS A 31 -0.29 -6.68 6.17
N GLU A 32 -0.09 -7.95 6.52
CA GLU A 32 1.20 -8.50 7.01
C GLU A 32 2.36 -8.28 6.01
N GLU A 33 2.08 -8.43 4.71
CA GLU A 33 3.08 -8.16 3.66
C GLU A 33 3.51 -6.69 3.62
N LEU A 34 2.59 -5.76 3.87
CA LEU A 34 2.95 -4.34 3.94
C LEU A 34 3.78 -4.07 5.19
N GLN A 35 3.40 -4.63 6.35
CA GLN A 35 4.15 -4.54 7.61
C GLN A 35 5.60 -5.01 7.44
N THR A 36 5.81 -6.10 6.71
CA THR A 36 7.14 -6.64 6.41
C THR A 36 7.92 -5.76 5.41
N ALA A 37 7.22 -5.00 4.57
CA ALA A 37 7.78 -4.12 3.55
C ALA A 37 7.91 -2.65 3.99
N MET A 38 7.59 -2.30 5.25
CA MET A 38 7.40 -0.90 5.68
C MET A 38 8.67 -0.04 5.69
N ASP A 39 9.85 -0.65 5.71
CA ASP A 39 11.10 0.04 6.02
C ASP A 39 11.93 0.41 4.78
N GLY A 40 12.36 1.67 4.74
CA GLY A 40 13.37 2.19 3.83
C GLY A 40 12.85 3.04 2.66
N PRO A 41 13.76 3.69 1.90
CA PRO A 41 13.41 4.67 0.87
C PRO A 41 12.51 4.12 -0.24
N THR A 42 12.66 2.83 -0.57
CA THR A 42 11.82 2.14 -1.56
C THR A 42 10.37 2.04 -1.09
N ALA A 43 10.16 1.74 0.20
CA ALA A 43 8.82 1.63 0.77
C ALA A 43 8.11 2.98 0.82
N GLU A 44 8.84 4.05 1.16
CA GLU A 44 8.32 5.42 1.16
C GLU A 44 7.83 5.83 -0.24
N ARG A 45 8.63 5.57 -1.27
CA ARG A 45 8.25 5.84 -2.66
C ARG A 45 6.94 5.15 -3.05
N TYR A 46 6.77 3.87 -2.71
CA TYR A 46 5.57 3.13 -3.09
C TYR A 46 4.36 3.49 -2.21
N ARG A 47 4.57 3.92 -0.97
CA ARG A 47 3.52 4.47 -0.11
C ARG A 47 2.93 5.75 -0.71
N GLU A 48 3.75 6.64 -1.24
CA GLU A 48 3.28 7.86 -1.93
C GLU A 48 2.40 7.54 -3.15
N ILE A 49 2.68 6.44 -3.85
CA ILE A 49 1.96 6.06 -5.07
C ILE A 49 0.65 5.33 -4.75
N TYR A 50 0.67 4.37 -3.83
CA TYR A 50 -0.44 3.43 -3.63
C TYR A 50 -1.24 3.64 -2.35
N CYS A 51 -0.74 4.44 -1.39
CA CYS A 51 -1.39 4.71 -0.09
C CYS A 51 -1.80 6.19 0.07
N SER A 52 -1.96 6.91 -1.04
CA SER A 52 -2.35 8.33 -1.03
C SER A 52 -3.87 8.50 -0.96
N THR A 53 -4.41 9.63 -1.42
CA THR A 53 -5.86 9.91 -1.50
C THR A 53 -6.58 9.10 -2.57
N ILE A 54 -5.87 8.22 -3.27
CA ILE A 54 -6.38 7.33 -4.31
C ILE A 54 -5.92 5.91 -3.98
N GLY A 55 -6.88 4.98 -3.86
CA GLY A 55 -6.62 3.55 -3.77
C GLY A 55 -6.76 2.91 -5.16
N VAL A 56 -5.80 2.08 -5.55
CA VAL A 56 -5.83 1.38 -6.83
C VAL A 56 -5.75 -0.13 -6.58
N GLU A 57 -6.77 -0.85 -7.04
CA GLU A 57 -6.83 -2.31 -6.97
C GLU A 57 -6.96 -2.86 -8.40
N PHE A 58 -5.85 -3.32 -8.97
CA PHE A 58 -5.77 -3.74 -10.38
C PHE A 58 -5.07 -5.08 -10.58
N MET A 59 -4.42 -5.61 -9.55
CA MET A 59 -3.60 -6.83 -9.65
C MET A 59 -4.42 -8.12 -9.87
N HIS A 60 -5.75 -8.04 -9.86
CA HIS A 60 -6.65 -9.14 -10.19
C HIS A 60 -7.02 -9.20 -11.69
N ILE A 61 -6.59 -8.23 -12.50
CA ILE A 61 -6.86 -8.17 -13.94
C ILE A 61 -5.95 -9.17 -14.67
N PRO A 62 -6.47 -10.02 -15.59
CA PRO A 62 -5.69 -10.99 -16.36
C PRO A 62 -4.66 -10.39 -17.31
#